data_AF-A0A8T0TU82-F1
#
_entry.id   AF-A0A8T0TU82-F1
#
_cell.length_a   1.000
_cell.length_b   1.000
_cell.length_c   1.000
_cell.angle_alpha   90.00
_cell.angle_beta   90.00
_cell.angle_gamma   90.00
#
_symmetry.space_group_name_H-M   'P 1'
#
loop_
_entity.id
_entity.type
_entity.pdbx_description
1 polymer ?
#
loop_
_entity_poly.entity_id
_entity_poly.type
_entity_poly.pdbx_seq_one_letter_code
_entity_poly.pdbx_strand_id
1 'polypeptide(L)'
;MARNVMPLLGILALASAVGMASAAGGHDYALALKKSILYFEAQRSGVLPPNQRVTWRENSGLFDGKANGVDLVGGYYDAGDNVKFGLPMAFTVTMMSWGILEYGKQMAAAGELRNAMDAVKWGTDYFIKAHPEPDVLYGEVGDGDTDHSCWQRPEDMSTSRQAFRIDPQNPGSDLAGETAAAMAAASLVFRNTYPGYANLLLEHSKQLFTFADKYRGKYDASITVARNYYGSFSGYGDELLWAAAWLYEATEEGCYLEYLARNGDALGGTGWSINQFGWDVKYPGVQVLAAKFLLEGRAGAHAATLQRYRQNAEFFVCSCVGKGAVNVPRTPGGMMYHQRWNNLQFVTSASFLLTVYADYATRLPGSGGGGVRCPGGAARPYEILAFVRSQVNYILGDNPRGTSYMVGYGGSFPRQVHHRGASIVSVRKDPSFVSCQEGYSSWYPRQAGNPNVLEGAVVGGPDEYDDFADERNNYEQTEAATYNSAPLLGVLARLSGACGTGLEEYQLPPAAAVNQTTSSPHRRRRPHHGPPSPIEIEQNATRTWATRRATYRRYSVTVTNRSRKTVRELHLGVSELRGRLWGLDEARYGYVPPKWLPALRAGESLRFVYVQPGTTPANVWVTGYKLV
;
A
#
# COMPACT_ATOMS: atom_id res chain seq x y z
N MET A 1 -30.11 -59.94 -19.81
CA MET A 1 -29.43 -59.66 -18.54
C MET A 1 -28.19 -58.83 -18.82
N ALA A 2 -28.01 -57.75 -18.04
CA ALA A 2 -26.79 -57.00 -17.73
C ALA A 2 -25.80 -56.60 -18.84
N ARG A 3 -25.68 -55.27 -18.97
CA ARG A 3 -24.62 -54.45 -19.58
C ARG A 3 -23.25 -54.66 -18.90
N ASN A 4 -22.17 -54.42 -19.65
CA ASN A 4 -20.85 -53.90 -19.22
C ASN A 4 -20.02 -53.64 -20.50
N VAL A 5 -20.11 -52.46 -21.14
CA VAL A 5 -19.29 -51.25 -20.95
C VAL A 5 -17.77 -51.49 -20.96
N MET A 6 -17.17 -51.32 -22.14
CA MET A 6 -15.75 -50.96 -22.34
C MET A 6 -15.54 -49.47 -22.03
N PRO A 7 -14.39 -49.06 -21.47
CA PRO A 7 -13.87 -47.72 -21.66
C PRO A 7 -12.64 -47.74 -22.59
N LEU A 8 -12.74 -46.95 -23.64
CA LEU A 8 -11.68 -46.55 -24.55
C LEU A 8 -10.72 -45.60 -23.79
N LEU A 9 -9.43 -45.94 -23.69
CA LEU A 9 -8.39 -45.03 -23.21
C LEU A 9 -8.17 -43.91 -24.24
N GLY A 10 -8.59 -42.70 -23.90
CA GLY A 10 -8.35 -41.47 -24.66
C GLY A 10 -7.46 -40.50 -23.89
N ILE A 11 -6.24 -40.33 -24.40
CA ILE A 11 -5.32 -39.19 -24.33
C ILE A 11 -5.81 -38.00 -23.47
N LEU A 12 -5.19 -37.78 -22.30
CA LEU A 12 -5.20 -36.48 -21.62
C LEU A 12 -3.96 -36.35 -20.71
N ALA A 13 -2.87 -35.79 -21.23
CA ALA A 13 -1.73 -35.36 -20.44
C ALA A 13 -1.01 -34.19 -21.14
N LEU A 14 -1.69 -33.04 -21.21
CA LEU A 14 -1.08 -31.75 -21.55
C LEU A 14 -1.88 -30.64 -20.87
N ALA A 15 -1.69 -30.48 -19.55
CA ALA A 15 -2.06 -29.28 -18.80
C ALA A 15 -1.43 -29.29 -17.39
N SER A 16 -0.11 -29.09 -17.30
CA SER A 16 0.55 -28.77 -16.02
C SER A 16 1.86 -28.01 -16.26
N ALA A 17 1.76 -26.81 -16.84
CA ALA A 17 2.87 -25.85 -16.88
C ALA A 17 2.32 -24.44 -16.70
N VAL A 18 1.79 -24.17 -15.50
CA VAL A 18 1.56 -22.81 -15.01
C VAL A 18 2.32 -22.70 -13.71
N GLY A 19 3.25 -21.73 -13.66
CA GLY A 19 3.98 -21.38 -12.44
C GLY A 19 5.48 -21.59 -12.56
N MET A 20 6.14 -20.81 -13.42
CA MET A 20 7.49 -20.28 -13.18
C MET A 20 7.84 -19.26 -14.28
N ALA A 21 7.21 -18.09 -14.22
CA ALA A 21 7.75 -16.85 -14.76
C ALA A 21 7.86 -15.92 -13.54
N SER A 22 9.04 -15.64 -13.01
CA SER A 22 9.86 -14.53 -13.51
C SER A 22 11.36 -14.78 -13.27
N ALA A 23 12.03 -15.32 -14.27
CA ALA A 23 13.47 -15.13 -14.46
C ALA A 23 13.69 -13.95 -15.44
N ALA A 24 13.23 -12.76 -15.06
CA ALA A 24 13.48 -11.50 -15.77
C ALA A 24 13.21 -10.30 -14.83
N GLY A 25 14.11 -10.03 -13.88
CA GLY A 25 14.40 -8.72 -13.26
C GLY A 25 13.31 -7.76 -12.76
N GLY A 26 12.02 -8.11 -12.67
CA GLY A 26 10.93 -7.20 -12.29
C GLY A 26 9.82 -7.83 -11.44
N HIS A 27 9.03 -6.97 -10.78
CA HIS A 27 7.89 -7.36 -9.93
C HIS A 27 6.64 -7.67 -10.76
N ASP A 28 5.90 -8.72 -10.38
CA ASP A 28 4.57 -9.03 -10.91
C ASP A 28 3.51 -8.16 -10.22
N TYR A 29 3.15 -7.03 -10.83
CA TYR A 29 2.15 -6.11 -10.27
C TYR A 29 0.72 -6.65 -10.37
N ALA A 30 0.41 -7.53 -11.32
CA ALA A 30 -0.91 -8.14 -11.44
C ALA A 30 -1.17 -9.10 -10.27
N LEU A 31 -0.17 -9.88 -9.88
CA LEU A 31 -0.22 -10.72 -8.68
C LEU A 31 -0.33 -9.87 -7.41
N ALA A 32 0.44 -8.79 -7.30
CA ALA A 32 0.34 -7.87 -6.17
C ALA A 32 -1.07 -7.24 -6.06
N LEU A 33 -1.67 -6.83 -7.19
CA LEU A 33 -3.04 -6.30 -7.24
C LEU A 33 -4.05 -7.34 -6.70
N LYS A 34 -4.00 -8.57 -7.21
CA LYS A 34 -4.86 -9.66 -6.77
C LYS A 34 -4.76 -9.89 -5.26
N LYS A 35 -3.54 -9.95 -4.74
CA LYS A 35 -3.29 -10.10 -3.30
C LYS A 35 -3.84 -8.91 -2.51
N SER A 36 -3.60 -7.68 -2.96
CA SER A 36 -4.11 -6.48 -2.29
C SER A 36 -5.63 -6.47 -2.16
N ILE A 37 -6.36 -7.09 -3.09
CA ILE A 37 -7.83 -7.24 -2.98
C ILE A 37 -8.22 -8.34 -1.98
N LEU A 38 -7.44 -9.43 -1.88
CA LEU A 38 -7.64 -10.46 -0.85
C LEU A 38 -7.52 -9.90 0.56
N TYR A 39 -6.67 -8.89 0.78
CA TYR A 39 -6.59 -8.22 2.07
C TYR A 39 -7.93 -7.61 2.50
N PHE A 40 -8.64 -6.95 1.59
CA PHE A 40 -9.98 -6.41 1.91
C PHE A 40 -10.97 -7.52 2.24
N GLU A 41 -10.93 -8.66 1.55
CA GLU A 41 -11.75 -9.81 1.93
C GLU A 41 -11.41 -10.32 3.34
N ALA A 42 -10.13 -10.25 3.73
CA ALA A 42 -9.67 -10.60 5.07
C ALA A 42 -10.06 -9.60 6.15
N GLN A 43 -10.44 -8.35 5.79
CA GLN A 43 -10.91 -7.32 6.72
C GLN A 43 -12.44 -7.27 6.88
N ARG A 44 -13.21 -8.04 6.10
CA ARG A 44 -14.68 -7.99 6.12
C ARG A 44 -15.23 -8.32 7.51
N SER A 45 -16.08 -7.46 8.08
CA SER A 45 -16.95 -7.76 9.22
C SER A 45 -18.35 -8.14 8.72
N GLY A 46 -19.12 -8.88 9.51
CA GLY A 46 -20.50 -9.28 9.19
C GLY A 46 -20.63 -10.68 8.59
N VAL A 47 -21.67 -10.88 7.80
CA VAL A 47 -21.96 -12.16 7.14
C VAL A 47 -21.18 -12.25 5.84
N LEU A 48 -20.15 -13.10 5.79
CA LEU A 48 -19.29 -13.29 4.63
C LEU A 48 -20.06 -13.92 3.45
N PRO A 49 -19.75 -13.53 2.21
CA PRO A 49 -20.44 -14.05 1.05
C PRO A 49 -19.99 -15.49 0.73
N PRO A 50 -20.83 -16.31 0.06
CA PRO A 50 -20.50 -17.71 -0.23
C PRO A 50 -19.29 -17.88 -1.15
N ASN A 51 -18.91 -16.85 -1.91
CA ASN A 51 -17.74 -16.82 -2.78
C ASN A 51 -16.49 -16.17 -2.12
N GLN A 52 -16.48 -16.01 -0.80
CA GLN A 52 -15.32 -15.52 -0.04
C GLN A 52 -14.05 -16.35 -0.37
N ARG A 53 -12.98 -15.69 -0.82
CA ARG A 53 -11.71 -16.35 -1.19
C ARG A 53 -10.78 -16.53 -0.01
N VAL A 54 -10.86 -15.65 0.98
CA VAL A 54 -10.10 -15.76 2.24
C VAL A 54 -10.83 -16.72 3.18
N THR A 55 -10.51 -18.00 3.06
CA THR A 55 -11.26 -19.11 3.69
C THR A 55 -10.95 -19.31 5.16
N TRP A 56 -9.93 -18.67 5.72
CA TRP A 56 -9.63 -18.76 7.16
C TRP A 56 -10.50 -17.83 8.02
N ARG A 57 -11.25 -16.90 7.40
CA ARG A 57 -12.23 -16.02 8.04
C ARG A 57 -13.63 -16.67 8.08
N GLU A 58 -14.44 -16.24 9.04
CA GLU A 58 -15.86 -16.59 9.16
C GLU A 58 -16.72 -15.37 9.56
N ASN A 59 -18.03 -15.59 9.61
CA ASN A 59 -19.03 -14.61 10.05
C ASN A 59 -18.72 -14.05 11.44
N SER A 60 -18.73 -12.72 11.59
CA SER A 60 -18.34 -12.02 12.82
C SER A 60 -19.09 -10.69 12.95
N GLY A 61 -19.11 -10.06 14.13
CA GLY A 61 -19.80 -8.77 14.32
C GLY A 61 -21.31 -8.82 14.02
N LEU A 62 -21.96 -9.96 14.28
CA LEU A 62 -23.34 -10.23 13.84
C LEU A 62 -24.43 -9.50 14.64
N PHE A 63 -24.03 -8.77 15.68
CA PHE A 63 -24.93 -7.99 16.53
C PHE A 63 -24.62 -6.49 16.50
N ASP A 64 -23.78 -6.05 15.58
CA ASP A 64 -23.40 -4.65 15.41
C ASP A 64 -24.65 -3.77 15.25
N GLY A 65 -24.76 -2.73 16.08
CA GLY A 65 -25.86 -1.78 16.06
C GLY A 65 -27.15 -2.25 16.76
N LYS A 66 -27.28 -3.54 17.09
CA LYS A 66 -28.50 -4.09 17.70
C LYS A 66 -28.88 -3.38 19.02
N ALA A 67 -27.88 -3.06 19.86
CA ALA A 67 -28.09 -2.33 21.11
C ALA A 67 -28.57 -0.88 20.89
N ASN A 68 -28.28 -0.31 19.71
CA ASN A 68 -28.67 1.03 19.29
C ASN A 68 -29.97 1.04 18.46
N GLY A 69 -30.62 -0.12 18.25
CA GLY A 69 -31.84 -0.24 17.46
C GLY A 69 -31.64 -0.13 15.94
N VAL A 70 -30.42 -0.33 15.44
CA VAL A 70 -30.06 -0.27 14.01
C VAL A 70 -29.34 -1.54 13.57
N ASP A 71 -29.35 -1.84 12.27
CA ASP A 71 -28.48 -2.88 11.69
C ASP A 71 -27.19 -2.24 11.22
N LEU A 72 -26.07 -2.53 11.90
CA LEU A 72 -24.75 -2.09 11.48
C LEU A 72 -23.85 -3.28 11.11
N VAL A 73 -24.40 -4.46 10.84
CA VAL A 73 -23.63 -5.64 10.42
C VAL A 73 -23.04 -5.40 9.02
N GLY A 74 -21.74 -5.67 8.86
CA GLY A 74 -21.00 -5.42 7.61
C GLY A 74 -19.79 -4.49 7.83
N GLY A 75 -19.26 -3.96 6.73
CA GLY A 75 -18.14 -3.02 6.75
C GLY A 75 -16.79 -3.71 6.98
N TYR A 76 -15.75 -2.93 7.22
CA TYR A 76 -14.39 -3.42 7.40
C TYR A 76 -13.92 -3.22 8.84
N TYR A 77 -13.22 -4.22 9.38
CA TYR A 77 -12.31 -3.97 10.50
C TYR A 77 -11.15 -3.11 10.02
N ASP A 78 -10.75 -2.15 10.85
CA ASP A 78 -9.85 -1.08 10.44
C ASP A 78 -8.43 -1.56 10.15
N ALA A 79 -7.85 -2.30 11.10
CA ALA A 79 -6.47 -2.75 11.05
C ALA A 79 -6.29 -4.17 11.60
N GLY A 80 -5.43 -4.35 12.61
CA GLY A 80 -5.26 -5.63 13.31
C GLY A 80 -6.31 -5.92 14.38
N ASP A 81 -7.23 -4.99 14.58
CA ASP A 81 -8.29 -4.95 15.58
C ASP A 81 -9.66 -5.32 15.01
N ASN A 82 -10.69 -5.24 15.87
CA ASN A 82 -12.06 -5.52 15.45
C ASN A 82 -12.98 -4.31 15.57
N VAL A 83 -12.43 -3.10 15.71
CA VAL A 83 -13.21 -1.87 15.69
C VAL A 83 -13.48 -1.46 14.24
N LYS A 84 -14.63 -0.84 14.01
CA LYS A 84 -15.01 -0.26 12.72
C LYS A 84 -14.92 1.25 12.82
N PHE A 85 -13.73 1.81 12.59
CA PHE A 85 -13.53 3.26 12.55
C PHE A 85 -14.00 3.84 11.21
N GLY A 86 -15.01 4.71 11.25
CA GLY A 86 -15.70 5.21 10.07
C GLY A 86 -14.86 6.13 9.20
N LEU A 87 -14.08 7.03 9.80
CA LEU A 87 -13.26 8.01 9.07
C LEU A 87 -12.21 7.33 8.17
N PRO A 88 -11.30 6.47 8.67
CA PRO A 88 -10.36 5.75 7.82
C PRO A 88 -11.03 4.74 6.87
N MET A 89 -12.18 4.17 7.25
CA MET A 89 -12.95 3.29 6.35
C MET A 89 -13.52 4.07 5.16
N ALA A 90 -14.06 5.28 5.40
CA ALA A 90 -14.59 6.14 4.34
C ALA A 90 -13.48 6.52 3.37
N PHE A 91 -12.33 6.96 3.86
CA PHE A 91 -11.14 7.23 3.04
C PHE A 91 -10.71 6.00 2.21
N THR A 92 -10.69 4.83 2.84
CA THR A 92 -10.37 3.56 2.15
C THR A 92 -11.32 3.32 0.97
N VAL A 93 -12.62 3.48 1.16
CA VAL A 93 -13.63 3.29 0.10
C VAL A 93 -13.51 4.34 -0.99
N THR A 94 -13.24 5.61 -0.64
CA THR A 94 -12.96 6.67 -1.62
C THR A 94 -11.76 6.31 -2.49
N MET A 95 -10.65 5.87 -1.88
CA MET A 95 -9.42 5.53 -2.60
C MET A 95 -9.57 4.29 -3.48
N MET A 96 -10.25 3.23 -3.01
CA MET A 96 -10.58 2.08 -3.85
C MET A 96 -11.44 2.50 -5.05
N SER A 97 -12.45 3.34 -4.82
CA SER A 97 -13.33 3.85 -5.88
C SER A 97 -12.56 4.68 -6.90
N TRP A 98 -11.72 5.61 -6.45
CA TRP A 98 -10.88 6.42 -7.34
C TRP A 98 -9.93 5.55 -8.16
N GLY A 99 -9.32 4.53 -7.55
CA GLY A 99 -8.48 3.57 -8.28
C GLY A 99 -9.23 2.82 -9.38
N ILE A 100 -10.48 2.43 -9.16
CA ILE A 100 -11.32 1.79 -10.18
C ILE A 100 -11.70 2.78 -11.28
N LEU A 101 -12.02 4.03 -10.94
CA LEU A 101 -12.36 5.06 -11.92
C LEU A 101 -11.22 5.36 -12.89
N GLU A 102 -9.98 5.45 -12.38
CA GLU A 102 -8.80 5.72 -13.22
C GLU A 102 -8.32 4.47 -13.97
N TYR A 103 -8.33 3.30 -13.31
CA TYR A 103 -7.60 2.12 -13.77
C TYR A 103 -8.43 0.84 -13.85
N GLY A 104 -9.77 0.95 -13.86
CA GLY A 104 -10.68 -0.20 -13.93
C GLY A 104 -10.50 -1.06 -15.19
N LYS A 105 -10.04 -0.48 -16.31
CA LYS A 105 -9.70 -1.24 -17.53
C LYS A 105 -8.51 -2.18 -17.31
N GLN A 106 -7.48 -1.71 -16.62
CA GLN A 106 -6.30 -2.51 -16.28
C GLN A 106 -6.67 -3.59 -15.24
N MET A 107 -7.50 -3.24 -14.25
CA MET A 107 -8.06 -4.23 -13.33
C MET A 107 -8.90 -5.30 -14.06
N ALA A 108 -9.65 -4.92 -15.10
CA ALA A 108 -10.41 -5.86 -15.91
C ALA A 108 -9.49 -6.78 -16.72
N ALA A 109 -8.43 -6.24 -17.31
CA ALA A 109 -7.41 -7.03 -18.01
C ALA A 109 -6.69 -8.02 -17.08
N ALA A 110 -6.50 -7.66 -15.80
CA ALA A 110 -5.99 -8.54 -14.76
C ALA A 110 -7.04 -9.52 -14.18
N GLY A 111 -8.31 -9.44 -14.60
CA GLY A 111 -9.40 -10.28 -14.10
C GLY A 111 -9.89 -9.93 -12.70
N GLU A 112 -9.52 -8.76 -12.16
CA GLU A 112 -9.78 -8.38 -10.77
C GLU A 112 -10.76 -7.20 -10.62
N LEU A 113 -11.23 -6.58 -11.72
CA LEU A 113 -12.19 -5.46 -11.67
C LEU A 113 -13.43 -5.82 -10.82
N ARG A 114 -13.98 -7.01 -11.01
CA ARG A 114 -15.18 -7.41 -10.27
C ARG A 114 -14.93 -7.50 -8.77
N ASN A 115 -13.81 -8.09 -8.38
CA ASN A 115 -13.45 -8.22 -6.97
C ASN A 115 -13.14 -6.85 -6.34
N ALA A 116 -12.53 -5.93 -7.08
CA ALA A 116 -12.32 -4.55 -6.64
C ALA A 116 -13.66 -3.80 -6.45
N MET A 117 -14.61 -3.97 -7.38
CA MET A 117 -15.96 -3.41 -7.25
C MET A 117 -16.71 -4.02 -6.05
N ASP A 118 -16.60 -5.33 -5.83
CA ASP A 118 -17.21 -5.99 -4.66
C ASP A 118 -16.57 -5.52 -3.34
N ALA A 119 -15.28 -5.14 -3.35
CA ALA A 119 -14.61 -4.53 -2.20
C ALA A 119 -15.15 -3.10 -1.90
N VAL A 120 -15.37 -2.27 -2.93
CA VAL A 120 -16.04 -0.97 -2.75
C VAL A 120 -17.46 -1.17 -2.22
N LYS A 121 -18.23 -2.08 -2.83
CA LYS A 121 -19.62 -2.34 -2.46
C LYS A 121 -19.77 -2.76 -1.01
N TRP A 122 -18.84 -3.56 -0.49
CA TRP A 122 -18.86 -3.99 0.92
C TRP A 122 -18.82 -2.82 1.91
N GLY A 123 -18.00 -1.81 1.61
CA GLY A 123 -17.91 -0.59 2.41
C GLY A 123 -19.16 0.30 2.24
N THR A 124 -19.62 0.50 1.00
CA THR A 124 -20.77 1.37 0.76
C THR A 124 -22.10 0.78 1.23
N ASP A 125 -22.27 -0.55 1.20
CA ASP A 125 -23.42 -1.22 1.82
C ASP A 125 -23.48 -0.94 3.33
N TYR A 126 -22.32 -0.88 3.99
CA TYR A 126 -22.23 -0.50 5.40
C TYR A 126 -22.54 0.99 5.60
N PHE A 127 -22.05 1.89 4.75
CA PHE A 127 -22.37 3.32 4.87
C PHE A 127 -23.85 3.64 4.67
N ILE A 128 -24.55 2.92 3.78
CA ILE A 128 -26.02 3.05 3.64
C ILE A 128 -26.70 2.71 4.98
N LYS A 129 -26.29 1.61 5.62
CA LYS A 129 -26.81 1.21 6.93
C LYS A 129 -26.46 2.20 8.05
N ALA A 130 -25.24 2.74 8.01
CA ALA A 130 -24.74 3.69 8.99
C ALA A 130 -25.37 5.09 8.87
N HIS A 131 -26.03 5.40 7.75
CA HIS A 131 -26.73 6.66 7.51
C HIS A 131 -28.26 6.45 7.44
N PRO A 132 -28.93 6.19 8.58
CA PRO A 132 -30.36 5.87 8.61
C PRO A 132 -31.26 7.10 8.39
N GLU A 133 -30.76 8.30 8.65
CA GLU A 133 -31.48 9.58 8.54
C GLU A 133 -30.55 10.63 7.94
N PRO A 134 -31.06 11.67 7.24
CA PRO A 134 -30.23 12.62 6.50
C PRO A 134 -29.15 13.36 7.29
N ASP A 135 -29.38 13.58 8.58
CA ASP A 135 -28.47 14.30 9.49
C ASP A 135 -27.89 13.35 10.58
N VAL A 136 -27.90 12.04 10.39
CA VAL A 136 -27.38 11.06 11.37
C VAL A 136 -26.44 10.06 10.70
N LEU A 137 -25.19 9.98 11.17
CA LEU A 137 -24.21 9.02 10.68
C LEU A 137 -23.53 8.28 11.84
N TYR A 138 -23.64 6.95 11.84
CA TYR A 138 -22.86 6.08 12.73
C TYR A 138 -21.42 5.99 12.24
N GLY A 139 -20.50 6.49 13.08
CA GLY A 139 -19.09 6.64 12.75
C GLY A 139 -18.19 5.57 13.35
N GLU A 140 -18.67 4.81 14.33
CA GLU A 140 -17.84 3.82 15.02
C GLU A 140 -18.70 2.68 15.57
N VAL A 141 -18.19 1.45 15.48
CA VAL A 141 -18.77 0.27 16.15
C VAL A 141 -17.66 -0.51 16.84
N GLY A 142 -17.78 -0.65 18.16
CA GLY A 142 -16.69 -1.09 19.03
C GLY A 142 -16.12 0.10 19.78
N ASP A 143 -15.60 -0.16 20.97
CA ASP A 143 -14.83 0.80 21.76
C ASP A 143 -13.37 0.38 21.72
N GLY A 144 -12.48 1.29 21.30
CA GLY A 144 -11.06 0.99 21.08
C GLY A 144 -10.38 0.43 22.32
N ASP A 145 -10.63 1.02 23.49
CA ASP A 145 -9.96 0.61 24.74
C ASP A 145 -10.34 -0.83 25.11
N THR A 146 -11.63 -1.18 25.07
CA THR A 146 -12.09 -2.53 25.38
C THR A 146 -11.69 -3.54 24.31
N ASP A 147 -11.76 -3.20 23.02
CA ASP A 147 -11.30 -4.10 21.94
C ASP A 147 -9.80 -4.34 21.99
N HIS A 148 -9.00 -3.32 22.33
CA HIS A 148 -7.54 -3.40 22.42
C HIS A 148 -7.06 -4.05 23.71
N SER A 149 -7.88 -4.05 24.76
CA SER A 149 -7.64 -4.87 25.96
C SER A 149 -7.78 -6.38 25.72
N CYS A 150 -8.22 -6.81 24.53
CA CYS A 150 -8.42 -8.22 24.15
C CYS A 150 -7.72 -8.62 22.85
N TRP A 151 -7.21 -9.85 22.82
CA TRP A 151 -6.61 -10.44 21.60
C TRP A 151 -7.45 -11.61 21.08
N GLN A 152 -8.61 -11.34 20.52
CA GLN A 152 -9.56 -12.38 20.09
C GLN A 152 -9.75 -12.41 18.58
N ARG A 153 -10.09 -13.58 18.06
CA ARG A 153 -10.59 -13.69 16.68
C ARG A 153 -11.84 -12.80 16.52
N PRO A 154 -12.07 -12.21 15.33
CA PRO A 154 -13.31 -11.50 15.07
C PRO A 154 -14.56 -12.33 15.39
N GLU A 155 -14.49 -13.64 15.19
CA GLU A 155 -15.60 -14.57 15.42
C GLU A 155 -15.85 -14.89 16.91
N ASP A 156 -14.86 -14.67 17.77
CA ASP A 156 -14.92 -14.91 19.23
C ASP A 156 -15.07 -13.63 20.05
N MET A 157 -15.30 -12.48 19.41
CA MET A 157 -15.37 -11.21 20.11
C MET A 157 -16.37 -11.24 21.25
N SER A 158 -15.89 -10.90 22.45
CA SER A 158 -16.70 -10.71 23.65
C SER A 158 -16.67 -9.28 24.19
N THR A 159 -16.01 -8.37 23.50
CA THR A 159 -15.84 -6.96 23.87
C THR A 159 -17.09 -6.13 23.53
N SER A 160 -17.17 -4.92 24.10
CA SER A 160 -18.27 -4.01 23.80
C SER A 160 -18.27 -3.66 22.31
N ARG A 161 -19.45 -3.77 21.69
CA ARG A 161 -19.70 -3.34 20.30
C ARG A 161 -20.70 -2.19 20.23
N GLN A 162 -20.63 -1.31 21.22
CA GLN A 162 -21.41 -0.06 21.24
C GLN A 162 -21.16 0.71 19.95
N ALA A 163 -22.24 1.22 19.35
CA ALA A 163 -22.14 2.08 18.19
C ALA A 163 -22.20 3.55 18.60
N PHE A 164 -21.36 4.38 17.99
CA PHE A 164 -21.28 5.82 18.19
C PHE A 164 -21.61 6.54 16.89
N ARG A 165 -22.20 7.73 17.02
CA ARG A 165 -22.72 8.50 15.88
C ARG A 165 -22.45 9.97 16.03
N ILE A 166 -22.55 10.66 14.91
CA ILE A 166 -22.64 12.11 14.81
C ILE A 166 -24.06 12.51 14.39
N ASP A 167 -24.51 13.65 14.88
CA ASP A 167 -25.84 14.22 14.66
C ASP A 167 -25.77 15.77 14.78
N PRO A 168 -26.87 16.54 14.59
CA PRO A 168 -26.81 18.00 14.66
C PRO A 168 -26.36 18.57 16.01
N GLN A 169 -26.50 17.81 17.11
CA GLN A 169 -26.04 18.22 18.44
C GLN A 169 -24.57 17.85 18.66
N ASN A 170 -24.10 16.78 18.02
CA ASN A 170 -22.75 16.27 18.10
C ASN A 170 -22.19 16.09 16.67
N PRO A 171 -21.82 17.20 15.98
CA PRO A 171 -21.46 17.16 14.57
C PRO A 171 -20.11 16.48 14.29
N GLY A 172 -19.87 16.15 13.01
CA GLY A 172 -18.60 15.62 12.52
C GLY A 172 -18.45 15.78 11.02
N SER A 173 -18.10 16.99 10.58
CA SER A 173 -17.99 17.38 9.18
C SER A 173 -16.92 16.63 8.40
N ASP A 174 -15.82 16.29 9.06
CA ASP A 174 -14.75 15.43 8.54
C ASP A 174 -15.29 14.03 8.21
N LEU A 175 -15.87 13.33 9.19
CA LEU A 175 -16.44 12.01 8.99
C LEU A 175 -17.58 11.99 7.97
N ALA A 176 -18.54 12.91 8.09
CA ALA A 176 -19.66 13.01 7.16
C ALA A 176 -19.19 13.41 5.75
N GLY A 177 -18.23 14.33 5.64
CA GLY A 177 -17.63 14.76 4.38
C GLY A 177 -16.87 13.62 3.68
N GLU A 178 -16.01 12.88 4.38
CA GLU A 178 -15.31 11.75 3.78
C GLU A 178 -16.28 10.63 3.37
N THR A 179 -17.34 10.38 4.15
CA THR A 179 -18.36 9.39 3.78
C THR A 179 -19.17 9.86 2.55
N ALA A 180 -19.46 11.15 2.45
CA ALA A 180 -20.07 11.75 1.26
C ALA A 180 -19.16 11.59 0.02
N ALA A 181 -17.86 11.84 0.16
CA ALA A 181 -16.87 11.63 -0.90
C ALA A 181 -16.81 10.16 -1.35
N ALA A 182 -16.76 9.23 -0.40
CA ALA A 182 -16.75 7.79 -0.67
C ALA A 182 -17.97 7.35 -1.48
N MET A 183 -19.16 7.81 -1.08
CA MET A 183 -20.42 7.47 -1.75
C MET A 183 -20.54 8.13 -3.13
N ALA A 184 -20.08 9.37 -3.29
CA ALA A 184 -20.03 10.04 -4.60
C ALA A 184 -19.09 9.31 -5.57
N ALA A 185 -17.85 9.02 -5.15
CA ALA A 185 -16.87 8.28 -5.94
C ALA A 185 -17.38 6.88 -6.31
N ALA A 186 -17.95 6.14 -5.36
CA ALA A 186 -18.53 4.82 -5.61
C ALA A 186 -19.75 4.88 -6.55
N SER A 187 -20.56 5.94 -6.49
CA SER A 187 -21.69 6.11 -7.42
C SER A 187 -21.25 6.12 -8.88
N LEU A 188 -20.08 6.70 -9.18
CA LEU A 188 -19.49 6.70 -10.52
C LEU A 188 -19.02 5.28 -10.93
N VAL A 189 -18.40 4.55 -10.01
CA VAL A 189 -17.96 3.15 -10.25
C VAL A 189 -19.14 2.27 -10.65
N PHE A 190 -20.27 2.41 -9.97
CA PHE A 190 -21.45 1.59 -10.20
C PHE A 190 -22.41 2.13 -11.26
N ARG A 191 -22.21 3.36 -11.75
CA ARG A 191 -23.14 4.07 -12.65
C ARG A 191 -23.63 3.23 -13.82
N ASN A 192 -22.71 2.52 -14.47
CA ASN A 192 -23.00 1.73 -15.67
C ASN A 192 -23.46 0.29 -15.38
N THR A 193 -23.08 -0.27 -14.22
CA THR A 193 -23.34 -1.68 -13.90
C THR A 193 -24.58 -1.86 -13.01
N TYR A 194 -24.78 -0.93 -12.07
CA TYR A 194 -25.88 -0.92 -11.09
C TYR A 194 -26.43 0.51 -10.92
N PRO A 195 -27.12 1.07 -11.94
CA PRO A 195 -27.55 2.47 -11.93
C PRO A 195 -28.48 2.82 -10.76
N GLY A 196 -29.36 1.91 -10.34
CA GLY A 196 -30.22 2.12 -9.17
C GLY A 196 -29.43 2.24 -7.87
N TYR A 197 -28.40 1.40 -7.69
CA TYR A 197 -27.50 1.49 -6.54
C TYR A 197 -26.65 2.76 -6.59
N ALA A 198 -26.15 3.14 -7.77
CA ALA A 198 -25.44 4.40 -7.95
C ALA A 198 -26.29 5.63 -7.58
N ASN A 199 -27.57 5.64 -7.94
CA ASN A 199 -28.50 6.71 -7.53
C ASN A 199 -28.68 6.75 -6.01
N LEU A 200 -28.85 5.60 -5.36
CA LEU A 200 -28.95 5.51 -3.90
C LEU A 200 -27.69 6.07 -3.22
N LEU A 201 -26.50 5.67 -3.68
CA LEU A 201 -25.24 6.20 -3.14
C LEU A 201 -25.14 7.72 -3.30
N LEU A 202 -25.55 8.25 -4.46
CA LEU A 202 -25.52 9.68 -4.69
C LEU A 202 -26.50 10.45 -3.79
N GLU A 203 -27.69 9.87 -3.52
CA GLU A 203 -28.65 10.46 -2.58
C GLU A 203 -28.05 10.58 -1.17
N HIS A 204 -27.49 9.50 -0.64
CA HIS A 204 -26.81 9.52 0.66
C HIS A 204 -25.63 10.51 0.67
N SER A 205 -24.84 10.54 -0.41
CA SER A 205 -23.71 11.47 -0.53
C SER A 205 -24.14 12.95 -0.43
N LYS A 206 -25.23 13.33 -1.12
CA LYS A 206 -25.76 14.70 -1.09
C LYS A 206 -26.30 15.09 0.29
N GLN A 207 -26.99 14.15 0.96
CA GLN A 207 -27.50 14.35 2.32
C GLN A 207 -26.35 14.53 3.31
N LEU A 208 -25.36 13.62 3.31
CA LEU A 208 -24.18 13.68 4.18
C LEU A 208 -23.34 14.94 3.97
N PHE A 209 -23.16 15.39 2.72
CA PHE A 209 -22.46 16.65 2.46
C PHE A 209 -23.23 17.85 3.02
N THR A 210 -24.55 17.86 2.85
CA THR A 210 -25.42 18.91 3.41
C THR A 210 -25.33 18.93 4.93
N PHE A 211 -25.40 17.76 5.56
CA PHE A 211 -25.23 17.59 7.01
C PHE A 211 -23.87 18.11 7.48
N ALA A 212 -22.78 17.68 6.81
CA ALA A 212 -21.40 18.06 7.12
C ALA A 212 -21.17 19.58 7.05
N ASP A 213 -21.67 20.24 6.01
CA ASP A 213 -21.47 21.69 5.82
C ASP A 213 -22.35 22.53 6.74
N LYS A 214 -23.58 22.10 6.99
CA LYS A 214 -24.57 22.82 7.82
C LYS A 214 -24.24 22.77 9.31
N TYR A 215 -23.78 21.62 9.82
CA TYR A 215 -23.45 21.43 11.23
C TYR A 215 -21.95 21.17 11.36
N ARG A 216 -21.18 22.26 11.49
CA ARG A 216 -19.72 22.19 11.46
C ARG A 216 -19.10 21.74 12.77
N GLY A 217 -18.26 20.72 12.73
CA GLY A 217 -17.50 20.24 13.88
C GLY A 217 -16.56 19.10 13.51
N LYS A 218 -15.55 18.84 14.36
CA LYS A 218 -14.69 17.65 14.22
C LYS A 218 -15.39 16.44 14.82
N TYR A 219 -15.39 15.30 14.15
CA TYR A 219 -16.12 14.13 14.65
C TYR A 219 -15.56 13.60 15.96
N ASP A 220 -14.25 13.76 16.22
CA ASP A 220 -13.57 13.31 17.45
C ASP A 220 -13.86 14.20 18.67
N ALA A 221 -14.57 15.31 18.47
CA ALA A 221 -15.21 16.07 19.54
C ALA A 221 -16.55 15.45 19.98
N SER A 222 -17.19 14.70 19.07
CA SER A 222 -18.51 14.08 19.24
C SER A 222 -18.39 12.59 19.61
N ILE A 223 -17.63 11.84 18.84
CA ILE A 223 -17.22 10.45 19.10
C ILE A 223 -15.85 10.49 19.78
N THR A 224 -15.85 10.86 21.06
CA THR A 224 -14.60 11.13 21.81
C THR A 224 -13.72 9.91 22.00
N VAL A 225 -14.30 8.71 21.97
CA VAL A 225 -13.57 7.42 22.02
C VAL A 225 -12.61 7.25 20.83
N ALA A 226 -12.89 7.89 19.69
CA ALA A 226 -12.04 7.80 18.50
C ALA A 226 -10.75 8.64 18.61
N ARG A 227 -10.72 9.64 19.50
CA ARG A 227 -9.66 10.67 19.54
C ARG A 227 -8.25 10.12 19.71
N ASN A 228 -8.11 9.03 20.46
CA ASN A 228 -6.81 8.41 20.74
C ASN A 228 -6.34 7.46 19.63
N TYR A 229 -7.20 7.19 18.63
CA TYR A 229 -6.95 6.27 17.53
C TYR A 229 -6.88 7.04 16.20
N TYR A 230 -7.98 7.73 15.86
CA TYR A 230 -8.17 8.49 14.63
C TYR A 230 -8.62 9.92 14.92
N GLY A 231 -7.85 10.65 15.73
CA GLY A 231 -8.10 12.07 15.99
C GLY A 231 -8.11 12.91 14.71
N SER A 232 -8.99 13.92 14.66
CA SER A 232 -9.12 14.85 13.52
C SER A 232 -8.08 15.97 13.64
N PHE A 233 -6.87 15.72 13.15
CA PHE A 233 -5.74 16.63 13.33
C PHE A 233 -5.75 17.77 12.31
N SER A 234 -6.01 17.44 11.03
CA SER A 234 -6.20 18.41 9.93
C SER A 234 -7.42 19.32 10.14
N GLY A 235 -8.44 18.80 10.84
CA GLY A 235 -9.74 19.42 10.97
C GLY A 235 -10.74 18.81 9.99
N TYR A 236 -11.66 19.63 9.46
CA TYR A 236 -12.70 19.17 8.54
C TYR A 236 -12.76 19.96 7.22
N GLY A 237 -11.88 20.96 7.07
CA GLY A 237 -11.95 21.91 5.95
C GLY A 237 -11.59 21.23 4.63
N ASP A 238 -10.61 20.34 4.66
CA ASP A 238 -10.21 19.53 3.53
C ASP A 238 -11.27 18.50 3.13
N GLU A 239 -12.00 17.88 4.05
CA GLU A 239 -13.08 16.93 3.77
C GLU A 239 -14.30 17.61 3.14
N LEU A 240 -14.64 18.83 3.57
CA LEU A 240 -15.72 19.59 2.93
C LEU A 240 -15.37 19.92 1.47
N LEU A 241 -14.12 20.34 1.20
CA LEU A 241 -13.66 20.56 -0.17
C LEU A 241 -13.57 19.25 -0.96
N TRP A 242 -13.14 18.16 -0.33
CA TRP A 242 -13.02 16.84 -0.93
C TRP A 242 -14.37 16.25 -1.34
N ALA A 243 -15.35 16.30 -0.45
CA ALA A 243 -16.72 15.91 -0.73
C ALA A 243 -17.32 16.74 -1.87
N ALA A 244 -17.13 18.06 -1.86
CA ALA A 244 -17.58 18.93 -2.94
C ALA A 244 -16.91 18.58 -4.28
N ALA A 245 -15.61 18.27 -4.30
CA ALA A 245 -14.91 17.84 -5.51
C ALA A 245 -15.48 16.53 -6.07
N TRP A 246 -15.72 15.54 -5.22
CA TRP A 246 -16.32 14.28 -5.66
C TRP A 246 -17.77 14.40 -6.09
N LEU A 247 -18.56 15.22 -5.41
CA LEU A 247 -19.94 15.51 -5.81
C LEU A 247 -19.99 16.25 -7.14
N TYR A 248 -19.07 17.19 -7.38
CA TYR A 248 -18.95 17.82 -8.70
C TYR A 248 -18.58 16.80 -9.77
N GLU A 249 -17.62 15.91 -9.50
CA GLU A 249 -17.25 14.85 -10.44
C GLU A 249 -18.41 13.88 -10.71
N ALA A 250 -19.23 13.58 -9.71
CA ALA A 250 -20.34 12.63 -9.82
C ALA A 250 -21.61 13.22 -10.46
N THR A 251 -21.81 14.53 -10.40
CA THR A 251 -23.09 15.19 -10.78
C THR A 251 -22.95 16.24 -11.87
N GLU A 252 -21.77 16.84 -12.03
CA GLU A 252 -21.53 18.05 -12.83
C GLU A 252 -22.37 19.27 -12.40
N GLU A 253 -23.00 19.23 -11.22
CA GLU A 253 -23.78 20.34 -10.70
C GLU A 253 -22.87 21.51 -10.29
N GLY A 254 -23.09 22.67 -10.90
CA GLY A 254 -22.22 23.84 -10.75
C GLY A 254 -22.08 24.37 -9.32
N CYS A 255 -23.05 24.11 -8.43
CA CYS A 255 -22.99 24.51 -7.03
C CYS A 255 -21.81 23.89 -6.27
N TYR A 256 -21.40 22.66 -6.60
CA TYR A 256 -20.26 22.01 -5.95
C TYR A 256 -18.92 22.59 -6.41
N LEU A 257 -18.78 22.90 -7.71
CA LEU A 257 -17.61 23.62 -8.22
C LEU A 257 -17.53 25.03 -7.65
N GLU A 258 -18.67 25.71 -7.54
CA GLU A 258 -18.77 27.03 -6.90
C GLU A 258 -18.39 26.96 -5.41
N TYR A 259 -18.79 25.89 -4.70
CA TYR A 259 -18.39 25.64 -3.31
C TYR A 259 -16.86 25.52 -3.18
N LEU A 260 -16.22 24.71 -4.03
CA LEU A 260 -14.75 24.59 -4.09
C LEU A 260 -14.07 25.93 -4.31
N ALA A 261 -14.62 26.74 -5.22
CA ALA A 261 -14.04 28.02 -5.63
C ALA A 261 -14.20 29.09 -4.55
N ARG A 262 -15.38 29.17 -3.91
CA ARG A 262 -15.69 30.16 -2.86
C ARG A 262 -14.99 29.84 -1.54
N ASN A 263 -14.96 28.57 -1.16
CA ASN A 263 -14.45 28.16 0.15
C ASN A 263 -12.97 27.76 0.14
N GLY A 264 -12.33 27.65 -1.03
CA GLY A 264 -10.96 27.15 -1.13
C GLY A 264 -9.92 27.91 -0.32
N ASP A 265 -10.09 29.22 -0.12
CA ASP A 265 -9.18 30.00 0.72
C ASP A 265 -9.48 29.79 2.21
N ALA A 266 -10.74 30.00 2.60
CA ALA A 266 -11.19 29.90 3.99
C ALA A 266 -11.05 28.50 4.61
N LEU A 267 -11.20 27.46 3.79
CA LEU A 267 -11.02 26.06 4.20
C LEU A 267 -9.62 25.52 3.90
N GLY A 268 -8.70 26.36 3.39
CA GLY A 268 -7.28 26.03 3.24
C GLY A 268 -6.87 25.31 1.95
N GLY A 269 -7.82 24.91 1.10
CA GLY A 269 -7.56 24.19 -0.16
C GLY A 269 -6.60 24.90 -1.14
N THR A 270 -6.64 26.23 -1.20
CA THR A 270 -5.76 27.03 -2.06
C THR A 270 -4.62 27.73 -1.30
N GLY A 271 -4.70 27.80 0.03
CA GLY A 271 -3.71 28.49 0.86
C GLY A 271 -2.56 27.59 1.34
N TRP A 272 -2.87 26.35 1.70
CA TRP A 272 -1.88 25.43 2.27
C TRP A 272 -1.23 24.56 1.20
N SER A 273 0.09 24.71 1.06
CA SER A 273 0.95 23.76 0.36
C SER A 273 1.39 22.67 1.34
N ILE A 274 0.87 21.45 1.17
CA ILE A 274 1.17 20.30 2.04
C ILE A 274 1.68 19.13 1.19
N ASN A 275 2.58 18.32 1.76
CA ASN A 275 3.19 17.17 1.09
C ASN A 275 2.77 15.82 1.70
N GLN A 276 1.66 15.81 2.43
CA GLN A 276 1.05 14.64 3.08
C GLN A 276 -0.38 14.46 2.59
N PHE A 277 -0.74 13.23 2.30
CA PHE A 277 -2.09 12.82 1.92
C PHE A 277 -2.42 11.50 2.60
N GLY A 278 -3.60 11.38 3.21
CA GLY A 278 -3.97 10.20 3.98
C GLY A 278 -5.39 10.28 4.52
N TRP A 279 -5.72 9.39 5.44
CA TRP A 279 -7.06 9.30 6.02
C TRP A 279 -7.47 10.52 6.84
N ASP A 280 -6.53 11.35 7.31
CA ASP A 280 -6.77 12.61 8.02
C ASP A 280 -6.67 13.81 7.07
N VAL A 281 -5.64 13.90 6.22
CA VAL A 281 -5.38 15.06 5.34
C VAL A 281 -5.73 14.79 3.87
N LYS A 282 -6.66 15.57 3.30
CA LYS A 282 -7.18 15.39 1.91
C LYS A 282 -6.77 16.50 0.95
N TYR A 283 -6.13 17.57 1.43
CA TYR A 283 -5.77 18.73 0.60
C TYR A 283 -5.09 18.37 -0.73
N PRO A 284 -4.05 17.51 -0.80
CA PRO A 284 -3.47 17.14 -2.09
C PRO A 284 -4.44 16.42 -3.01
N GLY A 285 -5.33 15.59 -2.48
CA GLY A 285 -6.38 14.92 -3.25
C GLY A 285 -7.36 15.93 -3.88
N VAL A 286 -7.85 16.89 -3.09
CA VAL A 286 -8.69 18.00 -3.57
C VAL A 286 -7.99 18.77 -4.69
N GLN A 287 -6.71 19.10 -4.47
CA GLN A 287 -5.90 19.88 -5.41
C GLN A 287 -5.68 19.14 -6.73
N VAL A 288 -5.47 17.82 -6.69
CA VAL A 288 -5.36 16.98 -7.89
C VAL A 288 -6.69 16.90 -8.66
N LEU A 289 -7.83 16.73 -7.98
CA LEU A 289 -9.15 16.74 -8.64
C LEU A 289 -9.48 18.12 -9.24
N ALA A 290 -9.25 19.20 -8.50
CA ALA A 290 -9.45 20.55 -9.00
C ALA A 290 -8.54 20.87 -10.20
N ALA A 291 -7.30 20.37 -10.20
CA ALA A 291 -6.42 20.45 -11.35
C ALA A 291 -7.03 19.68 -12.54
N LYS A 292 -7.51 18.45 -12.35
CA LYS A 292 -8.21 17.68 -13.41
C LYS A 292 -9.33 18.49 -14.06
N PHE A 293 -10.23 19.07 -13.27
CA PHE A 293 -11.36 19.85 -13.79
C PHE A 293 -10.88 21.04 -14.64
N LEU A 294 -9.80 21.69 -14.23
CA LEU A 294 -9.16 22.75 -15.01
C LEU A 294 -8.61 22.24 -16.34
N LEU A 295 -7.91 21.10 -16.32
CA LEU A 295 -7.29 20.52 -17.52
C LEU A 295 -8.32 20.03 -18.53
N GLU A 296 -9.47 19.55 -18.05
CA GLU A 296 -10.59 19.09 -18.87
C GLU A 296 -11.48 20.24 -19.38
N GLY A 297 -11.13 21.50 -19.07
CA GLY A 297 -11.94 22.66 -19.47
C GLY A 297 -13.25 22.81 -18.70
N ARG A 298 -13.40 22.08 -17.59
CA ARG A 298 -14.60 22.05 -16.73
C ARG A 298 -14.58 23.12 -15.63
N ALA A 299 -13.59 24.00 -15.61
CA ALA A 299 -13.46 25.03 -14.57
C ALA A 299 -14.40 26.24 -14.72
N GLY A 300 -14.96 26.48 -15.92
CA GLY A 300 -15.86 27.62 -16.18
C GLY A 300 -15.31 28.96 -15.68
N ALA A 301 -16.15 29.74 -15.00
CA ALA A 301 -15.79 31.04 -14.42
C ALA A 301 -14.77 30.94 -13.25
N HIS A 302 -14.52 29.74 -12.73
CA HIS A 302 -13.66 29.51 -11.56
C HIS A 302 -12.22 29.09 -11.93
N ALA A 303 -11.84 29.18 -13.21
CA ALA A 303 -10.51 28.80 -13.71
C ALA A 303 -9.36 29.43 -12.92
N ALA A 304 -9.48 30.69 -12.49
CA ALA A 304 -8.45 31.37 -11.70
C ALA A 304 -8.23 30.70 -10.32
N THR A 305 -9.30 30.30 -9.65
CA THR A 305 -9.19 29.61 -8.35
C THR A 305 -8.64 28.20 -8.52
N LEU A 306 -9.12 27.45 -9.52
CA LEU A 306 -8.62 26.12 -9.83
C LEU A 306 -7.16 26.12 -10.26
N GLN A 307 -6.68 27.21 -10.87
CA GLN A 307 -5.26 27.39 -11.16
C GLN A 307 -4.41 27.45 -9.87
N ARG A 308 -4.93 28.01 -8.77
CA ARG A 308 -4.24 27.98 -7.46
C ARG A 308 -4.22 26.57 -6.86
N TYR A 309 -5.34 25.84 -6.95
CA TYR A 309 -5.36 24.43 -6.56
C TYR A 309 -4.32 23.61 -7.34
N ARG A 310 -4.26 23.82 -8.67
CA ARG A 310 -3.25 23.19 -9.52
C ARG A 310 -1.83 23.52 -9.07
N GLN A 311 -1.54 24.77 -8.70
CA GLN A 311 -0.20 25.14 -8.19
C GLN A 311 0.17 24.34 -6.92
N ASN A 312 -0.79 24.12 -6.00
CA ASN A 312 -0.55 23.30 -4.82
C ASN A 312 -0.43 21.79 -5.15
N ALA A 313 -1.19 21.28 -6.13
CA ALA A 313 -0.99 19.92 -6.64
C ALA A 313 0.42 19.75 -7.25
N GLU A 314 0.88 20.73 -8.02
CA GLU A 314 2.23 20.74 -8.59
C GLU A 314 3.30 20.87 -7.49
N PHE A 315 3.06 21.65 -6.43
CA PHE A 315 3.92 21.66 -5.24
C PHE A 315 4.04 20.27 -4.61
N PHE A 316 2.91 19.56 -4.41
CA PHE A 316 2.90 18.20 -3.87
C PHE A 316 3.72 17.25 -4.74
N VAL A 317 3.50 17.28 -6.06
CA VAL A 317 4.26 16.47 -7.03
C VAL A 317 5.75 16.76 -6.92
N CYS A 318 6.13 18.03 -6.98
CA CYS A 318 7.53 18.46 -6.90
C CYS A 318 8.20 18.04 -5.59
N SER A 319 7.50 18.21 -4.46
CA SER A 319 7.96 17.79 -3.13
C SER A 319 8.23 16.28 -3.07
N CYS A 320 7.33 15.48 -3.65
CA CYS A 320 7.46 14.04 -3.68
C CYS A 320 8.51 13.54 -4.69
N VAL A 321 8.75 14.18 -5.82
CA VAL A 321 9.82 13.71 -6.73
C VAL A 321 11.21 14.25 -6.38
N GLY A 322 11.34 15.00 -5.28
CA GLY A 322 12.62 15.56 -4.82
C GLY A 322 13.08 16.76 -5.64
N LYS A 323 12.16 17.45 -6.34
CA LYS A 323 12.42 18.64 -7.16
C LYS A 323 11.75 19.90 -6.59
N GLY A 324 11.10 19.82 -5.44
CA GLY A 324 10.40 20.91 -4.76
C GLY A 324 11.32 21.82 -3.94
N ALA A 325 10.74 22.93 -3.44
CA ALA A 325 11.41 23.82 -2.48
C ALA A 325 11.51 23.17 -1.09
N VAL A 326 10.45 22.45 -0.70
CA VAL A 326 10.42 21.59 0.48
C VAL A 326 10.17 20.17 -0.03
N ASN A 327 11.13 19.27 0.12
CA ASN A 327 11.02 17.89 -0.37
C ASN A 327 10.66 16.94 0.77
N VAL A 328 9.89 15.90 0.45
CA VAL A 328 9.61 14.82 1.40
C VAL A 328 10.92 14.10 1.75
N PRO A 329 11.25 13.88 3.04
CA PRO A 329 12.43 13.11 3.43
C PRO A 329 12.47 11.71 2.83
N ARG A 330 13.68 11.14 2.76
CA ARG A 330 13.92 9.81 2.20
C ARG A 330 14.74 8.97 3.17
N THR A 331 14.37 7.70 3.30
CA THR A 331 15.25 6.71 3.93
C THR A 331 16.51 6.51 3.06
N PRO A 332 17.61 5.94 3.60
CA PRO A 332 18.79 5.59 2.80
C PRO A 332 18.47 4.72 1.57
N GLY A 333 17.47 3.84 1.65
CA GLY A 333 16.97 3.01 0.56
C GLY A 333 16.17 3.78 -0.50
N GLY A 334 15.66 4.97 -0.16
CA GLY A 334 14.97 5.88 -1.07
C GLY A 334 13.44 5.86 -0.95
N MET A 335 12.88 5.27 0.10
CA MET A 335 11.45 5.34 0.40
C MET A 335 11.09 6.74 0.92
N MET A 336 9.90 7.24 0.59
CA MET A 336 9.37 8.44 1.25
C MET A 336 9.15 8.22 2.73
N TYR A 337 9.53 9.20 3.56
CA TYR A 337 9.41 9.08 5.00
C TYR A 337 8.80 10.35 5.62
N HIS A 338 7.69 10.16 6.33
CA HIS A 338 6.96 11.20 7.04
C HIS A 338 7.00 10.99 8.55
N GLN A 339 6.82 9.75 9.01
CA GLN A 339 6.72 9.45 10.43
C GLN A 339 7.08 7.99 10.75
N ARG A 340 7.24 7.70 12.04
CA ARG A 340 7.65 6.38 12.54
C ARG A 340 6.54 5.33 12.48
N TRP A 341 5.33 5.67 12.93
CA TRP A 341 4.21 4.73 12.93
C TRP A 341 3.50 4.75 11.58
N ASN A 342 3.42 3.59 10.93
CA ASN A 342 2.59 3.37 9.75
C ASN A 342 2.92 4.34 8.61
N ASN A 343 4.21 4.52 8.33
CA ASN A 343 4.69 5.42 7.29
C ASN A 343 4.18 5.05 5.89
N LEU A 344 4.02 3.74 5.63
CA LEU A 344 3.64 3.25 4.31
C LEU A 344 2.27 3.76 3.85
N GLN A 345 1.38 4.20 4.75
CA GLN A 345 0.14 4.88 4.37
C GLN A 345 0.38 6.10 3.46
N PHE A 346 1.40 6.91 3.78
CA PHE A 346 1.72 8.11 3.01
C PHE A 346 2.45 7.76 1.72
N VAL A 347 3.22 6.68 1.73
CA VAL A 347 3.93 6.21 0.55
C VAL A 347 2.93 5.73 -0.51
N THR A 348 1.93 4.93 -0.10
CA THR A 348 0.93 4.38 -1.03
C THR A 348 -0.03 5.46 -1.53
N SER A 349 -0.52 6.32 -0.64
CA SER A 349 -1.43 7.42 -0.98
C SER A 349 -0.77 8.45 -1.91
N ALA A 350 0.48 8.85 -1.63
CA ALA A 350 1.22 9.76 -2.49
C ALA A 350 1.57 9.11 -3.83
N SER A 351 1.96 7.83 -3.83
CA SER A 351 2.19 7.08 -5.07
C SER A 351 0.96 7.08 -5.96
N PHE A 352 -0.24 6.93 -5.37
CA PHE A 352 -1.49 7.02 -6.11
C PHE A 352 -1.70 8.41 -6.73
N LEU A 353 -1.64 9.48 -5.94
CA LEU A 353 -1.83 10.84 -6.47
C LEU A 353 -0.83 11.21 -7.56
N LEU A 354 0.44 10.82 -7.40
CA LEU A 354 1.48 11.03 -8.40
C LEU A 354 1.18 10.30 -9.70
N THR A 355 0.66 9.07 -9.62
CA THR A 355 0.29 8.27 -10.78
C THR A 355 -0.83 8.95 -11.56
N VAL A 356 -1.90 9.32 -10.85
CA VAL A 356 -3.07 9.99 -11.44
C VAL A 356 -2.68 11.33 -12.05
N TYR A 357 -1.92 12.15 -11.31
CA TYR A 357 -1.48 13.45 -11.81
C TYR A 357 -0.56 13.33 -13.03
N ALA A 358 0.35 12.34 -13.06
CA ALA A 358 1.18 12.10 -14.23
C ALA A 358 0.35 11.79 -15.48
N ASP A 359 -0.70 10.96 -15.36
CA ASP A 359 -1.60 10.63 -16.46
C ASP A 359 -2.50 11.81 -16.88
N TYR A 360 -2.85 12.72 -15.97
CA TYR A 360 -3.53 13.97 -16.34
C TYR A 360 -2.59 14.94 -17.05
N ALA A 361 -1.35 15.05 -16.59
CA ALA A 361 -0.35 15.96 -17.15
C ALA A 361 0.04 15.60 -18.60
N THR A 362 -0.10 14.34 -19.03
CA THR A 362 0.11 13.99 -20.45
C THR A 362 -0.92 14.60 -21.40
N ARG A 363 -2.07 15.07 -20.88
CA ARG A 363 -3.18 15.60 -21.70
C ARG A 363 -3.13 17.13 -21.88
N LEU A 364 -2.11 17.80 -21.36
CA LEU A 364 -1.95 19.27 -21.42
C LEU A 364 -1.65 19.78 -22.85
N PRO A 365 -2.53 20.59 -23.48
CA PRO A 365 -2.22 21.25 -24.75
C PRO A 365 -1.14 22.32 -24.58
N GLY A 366 -0.28 22.52 -25.60
CA GLY A 366 0.69 23.64 -25.64
C GLY A 366 1.95 23.48 -24.77
N SER A 367 2.09 22.36 -24.07
CA SER A 367 3.32 21.96 -23.40
C SER A 367 3.78 20.69 -24.08
N GLY A 368 4.71 20.75 -25.05
CA GLY A 368 5.15 19.59 -25.86
C GLY A 368 5.65 18.41 -25.01
N GLY A 369 4.72 17.58 -24.49
CA GLY A 369 4.97 16.60 -23.43
C GLY A 369 5.44 17.19 -22.09
N GLY A 370 5.17 18.47 -21.81
CA GLY A 370 5.88 19.28 -20.82
C GLY A 370 5.56 18.93 -19.35
N GLY A 371 6.59 18.59 -18.59
CA GLY A 371 6.49 18.22 -17.18
C GLY A 371 6.08 19.35 -16.24
N VAL A 372 5.74 18.97 -15.00
CA VAL A 372 5.47 19.88 -13.89
C VAL A 372 6.69 20.78 -13.66
N ARG A 373 6.48 22.09 -13.57
CA ARG A 373 7.56 23.06 -13.36
C ARG A 373 7.94 23.09 -11.89
N CYS A 374 8.99 22.37 -11.53
CA CYS A 374 9.51 22.37 -10.18
C CYS A 374 10.74 23.29 -10.02
N PRO A 375 10.98 23.83 -8.81
CA PRO A 375 12.19 24.60 -8.50
C PRO A 375 13.51 23.88 -8.85
N GLY A 376 13.57 22.56 -8.65
CA GLY A 376 14.72 21.70 -8.96
C GLY A 376 14.77 21.20 -10.41
N GLY A 377 13.99 21.80 -11.32
CA GLY A 377 13.87 21.40 -12.73
C GLY A 377 12.56 20.69 -13.05
N ALA A 378 12.18 20.61 -14.32
CA ALA A 378 10.90 20.02 -14.72
C ALA A 378 10.79 18.54 -14.30
N ALA A 379 9.63 18.13 -13.79
CA ALA A 379 9.27 16.75 -13.50
C ALA A 379 8.32 16.23 -14.58
N ARG A 380 8.86 15.45 -15.53
CA ARG A 380 8.07 14.92 -16.65
C ARG A 380 7.20 13.73 -16.19
N PRO A 381 6.05 13.46 -16.85
CA PRO A 381 5.18 12.34 -16.46
C PRO A 381 5.90 11.00 -16.33
N TYR A 382 6.83 10.68 -17.24
CA TYR A 382 7.62 9.45 -17.13
C TYR A 382 8.58 9.44 -15.93
N GLU A 383 9.12 10.59 -15.51
CA GLU A 383 9.97 10.68 -14.31
C GLU A 383 9.13 10.50 -13.04
N ILE A 384 7.92 11.08 -13.02
CA ILE A 384 6.96 10.91 -11.92
C ILE A 384 6.58 9.43 -11.81
N LEU A 385 6.22 8.76 -12.91
CA LEU A 385 5.87 7.34 -12.92
C LEU A 385 7.07 6.43 -12.60
N ALA A 386 8.28 6.77 -13.04
CA ALA A 386 9.50 6.06 -12.63
C ALA A 386 9.74 6.18 -11.13
N PHE A 387 9.48 7.36 -10.54
CA PHE A 387 9.54 7.55 -9.11
C PHE A 387 8.47 6.73 -8.38
N VAL A 388 7.21 6.75 -8.82
CA VAL A 388 6.13 5.88 -8.31
C VAL A 388 6.55 4.41 -8.34
N ARG A 389 7.06 3.93 -9.48
CA ARG A 389 7.54 2.55 -9.65
C ARG A 389 8.63 2.23 -8.61
N SER A 390 9.53 3.17 -8.31
CA SER A 390 10.55 2.97 -7.27
C SER A 390 9.97 2.79 -5.87
N GLN A 391 8.88 3.51 -5.54
CA GLN A 391 8.23 3.39 -4.23
C GLN A 391 7.45 2.08 -4.11
N VAL A 392 6.71 1.69 -5.16
CA VAL A 392 6.02 0.40 -5.19
C VAL A 392 7.01 -0.76 -5.16
N ASN A 393 8.09 -0.68 -5.93
CA ASN A 393 9.15 -1.68 -5.90
C ASN A 393 9.80 -1.80 -4.52
N TYR A 394 10.03 -0.67 -3.83
CA TYR A 394 10.51 -0.67 -2.46
C TYR A 394 9.56 -1.46 -1.54
N ILE A 395 8.25 -1.22 -1.64
CA ILE A 395 7.23 -1.98 -0.89
C ILE A 395 7.28 -3.48 -1.25
N LEU A 396 7.51 -3.82 -2.52
CA LEU A 396 7.51 -5.21 -2.99
C LEU A 396 8.85 -5.95 -2.82
N GLY A 397 9.91 -5.27 -2.34
CA GLY A 397 11.16 -5.90 -1.93
C GLY A 397 12.46 -5.27 -2.46
N ASP A 398 12.39 -4.24 -3.32
CA ASP A 398 13.58 -3.51 -3.81
C ASP A 398 14.08 -2.49 -2.77
N ASN A 399 14.32 -2.97 -1.56
CA ASN A 399 14.81 -2.19 -0.43
C ASN A 399 16.12 -2.80 0.12
N PRO A 400 16.84 -2.10 1.04
CA PRO A 400 18.10 -2.61 1.58
C PRO A 400 17.99 -3.99 2.23
N ARG A 401 16.80 -4.37 2.73
CA ARG A 401 16.55 -5.65 3.38
C ARG A 401 16.17 -6.78 2.41
N GLY A 402 15.77 -6.45 1.18
CA GLY A 402 15.30 -7.45 0.22
C GLY A 402 13.99 -8.13 0.64
N THR A 403 13.16 -7.44 1.44
CA THR A 403 11.94 -7.98 2.04
C THR A 403 10.73 -7.20 1.55
N SER A 404 9.72 -7.89 1.03
CA SER A 404 8.43 -7.27 0.69
C SER A 404 7.71 -6.84 1.97
N TYR A 405 7.23 -5.61 2.03
CA TYR A 405 6.30 -5.12 3.05
C TYR A 405 4.83 -5.38 2.70
N MET A 406 4.56 -6.00 1.54
CA MET A 406 3.28 -6.65 1.24
C MET A 406 3.33 -8.12 1.66
N VAL A 407 2.48 -8.50 2.61
CA VAL A 407 2.40 -9.86 3.17
C VAL A 407 1.97 -10.86 2.10
N GLY A 408 2.68 -11.99 2.02
CA GLY A 408 2.41 -13.04 1.05
C GLY A 408 2.89 -12.75 -0.37
N TYR A 409 3.66 -11.67 -0.59
CA TYR A 409 4.29 -11.32 -1.86
C TYR A 409 5.81 -11.55 -1.81
N GLY A 410 6.39 -12.09 -2.89
CA GLY A 410 7.83 -12.36 -2.99
C GLY A 410 8.31 -13.51 -2.09
N GLY A 411 9.64 -13.70 -2.04
CA GLY A 411 10.28 -14.78 -1.26
C GLY A 411 10.49 -14.46 0.23
N SER A 412 10.50 -13.18 0.60
CA SER A 412 10.69 -12.68 1.97
C SER A 412 9.65 -11.61 2.26
N PHE A 413 8.87 -11.78 3.34
CA PHE A 413 7.82 -10.86 3.78
C PHE A 413 7.51 -11.06 5.29
N PRO A 414 6.90 -10.07 5.97
CA PRO A 414 6.51 -10.18 7.39
C PRO A 414 5.64 -11.40 7.68
N ARG A 415 6.00 -12.16 8.70
CA ARG A 415 5.29 -13.35 9.16
C ARG A 415 4.57 -13.12 10.49
N GLN A 416 4.93 -12.09 11.25
CA GLN A 416 4.37 -11.80 12.57
C GLN A 416 3.60 -10.47 12.54
N VAL A 417 2.69 -10.32 11.59
CA VAL A 417 1.83 -9.12 11.44
C VAL A 417 1.00 -8.90 12.72
N HIS A 418 0.92 -7.66 13.21
CA HIS A 418 0.04 -7.26 14.30
C HIS A 418 -1.43 -7.33 13.84
N HIS A 419 -2.02 -8.52 13.89
CA HIS A 419 -3.38 -8.75 13.44
C HIS A 419 -4.03 -9.96 14.12
N ARG A 420 -5.16 -9.74 14.80
CA ARG A 420 -5.85 -10.76 15.60
C ARG A 420 -6.30 -11.97 14.77
N GLY A 421 -7.09 -11.74 13.72
CA GLY A 421 -7.57 -12.81 12.83
C GLY A 421 -6.45 -13.61 12.14
N ALA A 422 -5.32 -12.98 11.81
CA ALA A 422 -4.19 -13.66 11.20
C ALA A 422 -3.36 -14.48 12.21
N SER A 423 -3.18 -13.95 13.41
CA SER A 423 -2.29 -14.50 14.45
C SER A 423 -2.88 -15.66 15.25
N ILE A 424 -4.20 -15.80 15.26
CA ILE A 424 -4.91 -16.88 15.96
C ILE A 424 -5.34 -17.95 14.94
N VAL A 425 -5.29 -19.24 15.32
CA VAL A 425 -5.74 -20.32 14.43
C VAL A 425 -7.17 -20.06 13.93
N SER A 426 -7.41 -20.26 12.63
CA SER A 426 -8.74 -20.11 12.04
C SER A 426 -9.80 -20.91 12.81
N VAL A 427 -10.96 -20.29 13.05
CA VAL A 427 -12.13 -20.95 13.67
C VAL A 427 -12.62 -22.15 12.87
N ARG A 428 -12.38 -22.17 11.55
CA ARG A 428 -12.69 -23.32 10.69
C ARG A 428 -11.79 -24.53 10.95
N LYS A 429 -10.56 -24.29 11.41
CA LYS A 429 -9.59 -25.34 11.71
C LYS A 429 -9.72 -25.80 13.16
N ASP A 430 -9.93 -24.85 14.07
CA ASP A 430 -10.16 -25.12 15.49
C ASP A 430 -11.29 -24.22 16.01
N PRO A 431 -12.51 -24.76 16.20
CA PRO A 431 -13.66 -23.98 16.63
C PRO A 431 -13.67 -23.71 18.13
N SER A 432 -12.67 -24.17 18.91
CA SER A 432 -12.61 -23.85 20.34
C SER A 432 -12.56 -22.34 20.55
N PHE A 433 -13.44 -21.81 21.39
CA PHE A 433 -13.49 -20.38 21.71
C PHE A 433 -12.15 -19.88 22.26
N VAL A 434 -11.60 -18.80 21.70
CA VAL A 434 -10.40 -18.13 22.22
C VAL A 434 -10.82 -16.91 23.02
N SER A 435 -10.67 -17.01 24.34
CA SER A 435 -11.04 -15.91 25.24
C SER A 435 -10.06 -14.73 25.14
N CYS A 436 -10.50 -13.56 25.60
CA CYS A 436 -9.73 -12.31 25.62
C CYS A 436 -8.29 -12.47 26.18
N GLN A 437 -8.17 -13.06 27.37
CA GLN A 437 -6.88 -13.25 28.04
C GLN A 437 -6.09 -14.46 27.50
N GLU A 438 -6.79 -15.50 27.03
CA GLU A 438 -6.14 -16.62 26.35
C GLU A 438 -5.44 -16.16 25.07
N GLY A 439 -6.08 -15.28 24.30
CA GLY A 439 -5.48 -14.59 23.16
C GLY A 439 -4.11 -13.98 23.47
N TYR A 440 -4.04 -13.19 24.54
CA TYR A 440 -2.81 -12.52 24.96
C TYR A 440 -1.77 -13.45 25.55
N SER A 441 -2.18 -14.46 26.31
CA SER A 441 -1.24 -15.41 26.93
C SER A 441 -0.73 -16.46 25.93
N SER A 442 -1.55 -16.86 24.97
CA SER A 442 -1.30 -18.04 24.14
C SER A 442 -0.98 -17.71 22.70
N TRP A 443 -1.48 -16.62 22.10
CA TRP A 443 -1.34 -16.32 20.67
C TRP A 443 -0.50 -15.09 20.38
N TYR A 444 -0.78 -13.98 21.06
CA TYR A 444 -0.07 -12.72 20.87
C TYR A 444 1.47 -12.80 21.02
N PRO A 445 2.05 -13.49 22.02
CA PRO A 445 3.50 -13.55 22.22
C PRO A 445 4.19 -14.66 21.41
N ARG A 446 3.45 -15.46 20.62
CA ARG A 446 4.03 -16.58 19.87
C ARG A 446 5.08 -16.09 18.88
N GLN A 447 6.29 -16.61 18.99
CA GLN A 447 7.39 -16.29 18.07
C GLN A 447 7.25 -16.94 16.69
N ALA A 448 6.34 -17.90 16.55
CA ALA A 448 6.02 -18.48 15.25
C ALA A 448 5.29 -17.45 14.38
N GLY A 449 5.44 -17.58 13.06
CA GLY A 449 4.65 -16.83 12.11
C GLY A 449 3.14 -17.04 12.32
N ASN A 450 2.36 -16.03 11.95
CA ASN A 450 0.91 -16.05 12.01
C ASN A 450 0.36 -17.29 11.27
N PRO A 451 -0.53 -18.09 11.88
CA PRO A 451 -1.06 -19.31 11.28
C PRO A 451 -1.87 -19.06 10.01
N ASN A 452 -2.47 -17.88 9.87
CA ASN A 452 -3.16 -17.47 8.66
C ASN A 452 -2.37 -16.36 7.97
N VAL A 453 -1.97 -16.58 6.72
CA VAL A 453 -1.26 -15.56 5.94
C VAL A 453 -2.25 -14.48 5.51
N LEU A 454 -2.00 -13.25 5.95
CA LEU A 454 -2.81 -12.08 5.61
C LEU A 454 -2.42 -11.54 4.23
N GLU A 455 -2.73 -12.29 3.18
CA GLU A 455 -2.26 -11.98 1.82
C GLU A 455 -2.63 -10.56 1.37
N GLY A 456 -1.64 -9.84 0.84
CA GLY A 456 -1.81 -8.50 0.26
C GLY A 456 -1.80 -7.35 1.24
N ALA A 457 -1.80 -7.62 2.55
CA ALA A 457 -1.69 -6.57 3.55
C ALA A 457 -0.38 -5.81 3.42
N VAL A 458 -0.45 -4.48 3.38
CA VAL A 458 0.73 -3.61 3.50
C VAL A 458 0.86 -3.17 4.96
N VAL A 459 1.93 -3.65 5.60
CA VAL A 459 2.26 -3.29 6.99
C VAL A 459 2.71 -1.84 7.11
N GLY A 460 2.94 -1.34 8.34
CA GLY A 460 3.40 0.02 8.58
C GLY A 460 4.76 0.36 7.95
N GLY A 461 5.63 -0.63 7.81
CA GLY A 461 6.91 -0.53 7.11
C GLY A 461 8.11 -0.21 8.00
N PRO A 462 9.28 0.04 7.40
CA PRO A 462 10.51 0.29 8.15
C PRO A 462 10.56 1.69 8.75
N ASP A 463 11.50 1.90 9.67
CA ASP A 463 11.85 3.21 10.20
C ASP A 463 12.63 4.08 9.19
N GLU A 464 13.07 5.27 9.63
CA GLU A 464 13.81 6.22 8.78
C GLU A 464 15.15 5.71 8.24
N TYR A 465 15.68 4.60 8.79
CA TYR A 465 16.96 4.00 8.43
C TYR A 465 16.83 2.71 7.63
N ASP A 466 15.61 2.40 7.14
CA ASP A 466 15.26 1.14 6.47
C ASP A 466 15.31 -0.09 7.40
N ASP A 467 15.32 0.10 8.73
CA ASP A 467 15.32 -0.99 9.69
C ASP A 467 13.86 -1.43 10.00
N PHE A 468 13.65 -2.76 10.09
CA PHE A 468 12.33 -3.36 10.30
C PHE A 468 12.45 -4.59 11.20
N ALA A 469 11.62 -4.65 12.24
CA ALA A 469 11.50 -5.80 13.13
C ALA A 469 10.13 -6.49 12.92
N ASP A 470 10.18 -7.72 12.39
CA ASP A 470 8.99 -8.57 12.17
C ASP A 470 8.52 -9.20 13.48
N GLU A 471 7.96 -8.36 14.35
CA GLU A 471 7.52 -8.70 15.69
C GLU A 471 6.06 -8.27 15.89
N ARG A 472 5.18 -9.19 16.30
CA ARG A 472 3.74 -8.91 16.41
C ARG A 472 3.37 -7.80 17.38
N ASN A 473 4.22 -7.54 18.37
CA ASN A 473 4.05 -6.44 19.32
C ASN A 473 4.61 -5.10 18.83
N ASN A 474 5.36 -5.08 17.72
CA ASN A 474 5.82 -3.87 17.05
C ASN A 474 4.73 -3.36 16.09
N TYR A 475 3.60 -2.92 16.65
CA TYR A 475 2.44 -2.45 15.87
C TYR A 475 2.78 -1.26 14.98
N GLU A 476 3.73 -0.40 15.37
CA GLU A 476 4.17 0.74 14.55
C GLU A 476 4.63 0.33 13.14
N GLN A 477 5.30 -0.81 13.03
CA GLN A 477 5.86 -1.31 11.78
C GLN A 477 5.08 -2.49 11.19
N THR A 478 4.52 -3.37 12.02
CA THR A 478 3.92 -4.64 11.59
C THR A 478 2.40 -4.61 11.48
N GLU A 479 1.73 -3.54 11.94
CA GLU A 479 0.29 -3.38 11.75
C GLU A 479 -0.02 -3.03 10.30
N ALA A 480 -1.04 -3.69 9.75
CA ALA A 480 -1.60 -3.34 8.46
C ALA A 480 -2.97 -2.70 8.69
N ALA A 481 -3.24 -1.62 7.96
CA ALA A 481 -4.53 -0.94 7.99
C ALA A 481 -5.16 -0.90 6.59
N THR A 482 -6.48 -0.85 6.53
CA THR A 482 -7.26 -0.77 5.27
C THR A 482 -6.78 0.35 4.34
N TYR A 483 -6.56 1.54 4.89
CA TYR A 483 -6.11 2.72 4.15
C TYR A 483 -4.65 2.67 3.67
N ASN A 484 -3.81 1.78 4.21
CA ASN A 484 -2.47 1.53 3.66
C ASN A 484 -2.57 0.93 2.26
N SER A 485 -3.50 -0.01 2.09
CA SER A 485 -3.57 -0.86 0.91
C SER A 485 -4.50 -0.31 -0.17
N ALA A 486 -5.51 0.48 0.20
CA ALA A 486 -6.52 0.96 -0.75
C ALA A 486 -5.95 1.80 -1.91
N PRO A 487 -5.04 2.76 -1.69
CA PRO A 487 -4.43 3.52 -2.79
C PRO A 487 -3.63 2.64 -3.76
N LEU A 488 -3.05 1.53 -3.30
CA LEU A 488 -2.24 0.66 -4.15
C LEU A 488 -3.04 -0.09 -5.21
N LEU A 489 -4.36 -0.30 -5.04
CA LEU A 489 -5.17 -0.98 -6.05
C LEU A 489 -5.03 -0.28 -7.41
N GLY A 490 -5.22 1.04 -7.43
CA GLY A 490 -5.06 1.83 -8.64
C GLY A 490 -3.63 1.82 -9.18
N VAL A 491 -2.63 2.00 -8.31
CA VAL A 491 -1.22 2.06 -8.72
C VAL A 491 -0.75 0.73 -9.31
N LEU A 492 -1.07 -0.39 -8.66
CA LEU A 492 -0.71 -1.73 -9.13
C LEU A 492 -1.42 -2.06 -10.44
N ALA A 493 -2.70 -1.70 -10.58
CA ALA A 493 -3.42 -1.83 -11.85
C ALA A 493 -2.71 -1.03 -12.97
N ARG A 494 -2.37 0.23 -12.71
CA ARG A 494 -1.68 1.10 -13.67
C ARG A 494 -0.28 0.61 -14.05
N LEU A 495 0.46 0.02 -13.11
CA LEU A 495 1.79 -0.57 -13.37
C LEU A 495 1.71 -1.96 -14.02
N SER A 496 0.62 -2.72 -13.80
CA SER A 496 0.40 -4.03 -14.43
C SER A 496 -0.03 -3.93 -15.90
N GLY A 497 -0.64 -2.81 -16.29
CA GLY A 497 -1.13 -2.62 -17.65
C GLY A 497 -0.01 -2.29 -18.64
N ALA A 498 0.21 -3.18 -19.60
CA ALA A 498 1.07 -2.92 -20.78
C ALA A 498 0.42 -1.98 -21.83
N CYS A 499 -0.74 -1.38 -21.55
CA CYS A 499 -1.52 -0.64 -22.54
C CYS A 499 -1.65 0.86 -22.22
N GLY A 500 -1.05 1.69 -23.08
CA GLY A 500 -1.83 2.76 -23.72
C GLY A 500 -1.38 4.21 -23.61
N THR A 501 -0.30 4.56 -22.91
CA THR A 501 0.17 5.98 -22.87
C THR A 501 1.46 6.25 -23.63
N GLY A 502 2.05 5.27 -24.33
CA GLY A 502 3.28 5.48 -25.10
C GLY A 502 4.50 5.88 -24.24
N LEU A 503 4.39 5.77 -22.92
CA LEU A 503 5.45 6.16 -21.97
C LEU A 503 6.48 5.05 -21.73
N GLU A 504 6.25 3.83 -22.20
CA GLU A 504 7.22 2.72 -22.12
C GLU A 504 8.19 2.67 -23.31
N GLU A 505 7.98 3.46 -24.37
CA GLU A 505 8.80 3.39 -25.59
C GLU A 505 10.03 4.32 -25.59
N TYR A 506 10.22 5.13 -24.56
CA TYR A 506 11.47 5.87 -24.39
C TYR A 506 12.46 5.05 -23.55
N GLN A 507 13.08 4.06 -24.20
CA GLN A 507 14.38 3.57 -23.77
C GLN A 507 15.30 4.78 -23.57
N LEU A 508 15.91 4.87 -22.38
CA LEU A 508 16.99 5.81 -22.13
C LEU A 508 18.03 5.64 -23.27
N PRO A 509 18.45 6.72 -23.96
CA PRO A 509 19.51 6.59 -24.93
C PRO A 509 20.75 6.01 -24.22
N PRO A 510 21.50 5.10 -24.87
CA PRO A 510 22.73 4.57 -24.30
C PRO A 510 23.61 5.75 -23.89
N ALA A 511 24.11 5.73 -22.66
CA ALA A 511 25.02 6.74 -22.15
C ALA A 511 26.15 6.93 -23.18
N ALA A 512 26.28 8.16 -23.68
CA ALA A 512 27.29 8.52 -24.66
C ALA A 512 28.66 8.01 -24.19
N ALA A 513 29.36 7.31 -25.08
CA ALA A 513 30.69 6.78 -24.84
C ALA A 513 31.61 7.91 -24.39
N VAL A 514 31.95 7.92 -23.10
CA VAL A 514 33.01 8.76 -22.57
C VAL A 514 34.32 8.16 -23.08
N ASN A 515 34.98 8.90 -23.97
CA ASN A 515 36.30 8.59 -24.51
C ASN A 515 37.25 8.18 -23.39
N GLN A 516 37.62 6.90 -23.38
CA GLN A 516 38.67 6.37 -22.54
C GLN A 516 40.02 6.93 -23.03
N THR A 517 40.56 7.90 -22.30
CA THR A 517 41.99 8.18 -22.36
C THR A 517 42.75 7.01 -21.71
N THR A 518 43.58 6.39 -22.54
CA THR A 518 44.48 5.29 -22.23
C THR A 518 45.38 5.60 -21.03
N SER A 519 45.28 4.80 -19.97
CA SER A 519 46.37 4.64 -18.99
C SER A 519 46.74 3.16 -18.89
N SER A 520 48.05 2.91 -18.98
CA SER A 520 48.68 1.59 -19.05
C SER A 520 48.44 0.72 -17.80
N PRO A 521 48.59 -0.62 -17.91
CA PRO A 521 48.15 -1.56 -16.88
C PRO A 521 49.11 -1.58 -15.68
N HIS A 522 48.64 -1.13 -14.52
CA HIS A 522 49.32 -1.43 -13.26
C HIS A 522 49.13 -2.91 -12.88
N ARG A 523 50.26 -3.61 -12.92
CA ARG A 523 50.52 -5.00 -12.56
C ARG A 523 49.82 -5.40 -11.24
N ARG A 524 48.79 -6.24 -11.34
CA ARG A 524 48.14 -6.91 -10.19
C ARG A 524 49.16 -7.74 -9.41
N ARG A 525 49.34 -7.44 -8.13
CA ARG A 525 49.89 -8.38 -7.14
C ARG A 525 48.78 -9.35 -6.73
N ARG A 526 48.96 -10.64 -7.01
CA ARG A 526 48.16 -11.74 -6.44
C ARG A 526 48.57 -11.94 -4.97
N PRO A 527 47.61 -12.27 -4.08
CA PRO A 527 47.89 -13.18 -2.98
C PRO A 527 47.08 -14.49 -3.12
N HIS A 528 47.83 -15.59 -3.04
CA HIS A 528 47.47 -16.97 -2.66
C HIS A 528 46.19 -17.63 -3.20
N HIS A 529 46.38 -18.52 -4.18
CA HIS A 529 45.42 -19.54 -4.60
C HIS A 529 45.45 -20.73 -3.65
N GLY A 530 44.34 -20.98 -2.96
CA GLY A 530 43.92 -22.34 -2.57
C GLY A 530 43.27 -23.05 -3.77
N PRO A 531 42.93 -24.35 -3.65
CA PRO A 531 42.26 -25.09 -4.72
C PRO A 531 40.93 -24.42 -5.12
N PRO A 532 40.44 -24.61 -6.36
CA PRO A 532 39.21 -23.99 -6.83
C PRO A 532 38.04 -24.40 -5.92
N SER A 533 37.53 -23.44 -5.16
CA SER A 533 36.30 -23.64 -4.38
C SER A 533 35.16 -23.94 -5.35
N PRO A 534 34.35 -24.98 -5.09
CA PRO A 534 33.14 -25.24 -5.86
C PRO A 534 32.02 -24.23 -5.55
N ILE A 535 32.30 -23.25 -4.70
CA ILE A 535 31.42 -22.12 -4.39
C ILE A 535 31.95 -20.89 -5.12
N GLU A 536 31.15 -20.37 -6.03
CA GLU A 536 31.44 -19.16 -6.80
C GLU A 536 30.88 -17.94 -6.08
N ILE A 537 31.63 -16.84 -6.05
CA ILE A 537 31.19 -15.56 -5.48
C ILE A 537 31.29 -14.50 -6.58
N GLU A 538 30.17 -13.87 -6.88
CA GLU A 538 30.07 -12.75 -7.82
C GLU A 538 29.63 -11.49 -7.07
N GLN A 539 30.34 -10.38 -7.25
CA GLN A 539 30.01 -9.09 -6.63
C GLN A 539 29.74 -8.04 -7.70
N ASN A 540 28.52 -7.52 -7.73
CA ASN A 540 28.08 -6.52 -8.72
C ASN A 540 27.66 -5.22 -8.04
N ALA A 541 28.21 -4.09 -8.49
CA ALA A 541 27.77 -2.78 -8.06
C ALA A 541 26.38 -2.49 -8.64
N THR A 542 25.36 -2.33 -7.79
CA THR A 542 23.96 -2.17 -8.23
C THR A 542 23.48 -0.72 -8.19
N ARG A 543 24.06 0.12 -7.32
CA ARG A 543 23.65 1.52 -7.17
C ARG A 543 24.79 2.36 -6.63
N THR A 544 24.90 3.62 -7.06
CA THR A 544 25.86 4.60 -6.54
C THR A 544 25.11 5.89 -6.24
N TRP A 545 25.34 6.52 -5.09
CA TRP A 545 24.76 7.82 -4.74
C TRP A 545 25.75 8.68 -3.97
N ALA A 546 25.62 10.00 -4.11
CA ALA A 546 26.46 10.96 -3.41
C ALA A 546 25.67 11.65 -2.29
N THR A 547 26.33 11.84 -1.16
CA THR A 547 25.90 12.74 -0.08
C THR A 547 26.90 13.89 0.00
N ARG A 548 26.56 14.99 0.69
CA ARG A 548 27.47 16.15 0.87
C ARG A 548 28.85 15.79 1.46
N ARG A 549 29.02 14.59 2.05
CA ARG A 549 30.24 14.15 2.73
C ARG A 549 30.93 12.95 2.08
N ALA A 550 30.25 12.14 1.27
CA ALA A 550 30.83 10.94 0.64
C ALA A 550 29.96 10.37 -0.49
N THR A 551 30.60 9.65 -1.42
CA THR A 551 29.93 8.76 -2.37
C THR A 551 29.79 7.37 -1.77
N TYR A 552 28.57 6.84 -1.78
CA TYR A 552 28.24 5.49 -1.36
C TYR A 552 27.93 4.61 -2.56
N ARG A 553 28.29 3.33 -2.45
CA ARG A 553 27.97 2.32 -3.47
C ARG A 553 27.38 1.09 -2.81
N ARG A 554 26.27 0.61 -3.37
CA ARG A 554 25.63 -0.67 -3.02
C ARG A 554 26.17 -1.76 -3.92
N TYR A 555 26.58 -2.87 -3.32
CA TYR A 555 26.97 -4.08 -4.00
C TYR A 555 25.98 -5.20 -3.67
N SER A 556 25.60 -5.97 -4.69
CA SER A 556 24.92 -7.25 -4.52
C SER A 556 25.94 -8.35 -4.71
N VAL A 557 25.98 -9.26 -3.74
CA VAL A 557 26.86 -10.43 -3.75
C VAL A 557 26.01 -11.67 -3.94
N THR A 558 26.36 -12.46 -4.96
CA THR A 558 25.75 -13.76 -5.23
C THR A 558 26.76 -14.85 -4.92
N VAL A 559 26.37 -15.80 -4.06
CA VAL A 559 27.18 -16.96 -3.69
C VAL A 559 26.50 -18.21 -4.24
N THR A 560 27.11 -18.83 -5.25
CA THR A 560 26.51 -19.94 -6.02
C THR A 560 27.21 -21.26 -5.72
N ASN A 561 26.44 -22.29 -5.39
CA ASN A 561 26.97 -23.66 -5.29
C ASN A 561 27.11 -24.27 -6.69
N ARG A 562 28.34 -24.35 -7.21
CA ARG A 562 28.67 -25.00 -8.48
C ARG A 562 29.06 -26.48 -8.34
N SER A 563 29.00 -27.01 -7.11
CA SER A 563 29.22 -28.44 -6.87
C SER A 563 28.01 -29.27 -7.29
N ARG A 564 28.21 -30.59 -7.43
CA ARG A 564 27.11 -31.56 -7.60
C ARG A 564 26.47 -31.99 -6.27
N LYS A 565 26.94 -31.47 -5.13
CA LYS A 565 26.53 -31.86 -3.77
C LYS A 565 25.82 -30.72 -3.06
N THR A 566 25.12 -31.02 -1.97
CA THR A 566 24.49 -29.97 -1.16
C THR A 566 25.54 -29.34 -0.26
N VAL A 567 25.57 -28.01 -0.20
CA VAL A 567 26.44 -27.25 0.69
C VAL A 567 25.69 -26.96 1.97
N ARG A 568 26.24 -27.39 3.11
CA ARG A 568 25.75 -27.08 4.46
C ARG A 568 26.81 -26.34 5.25
N GLU A 569 26.40 -25.66 6.32
CA GLU A 569 27.31 -24.94 7.23
C GLU A 569 28.24 -23.98 6.45
N LEU A 570 27.68 -23.23 5.49
CA LEU A 570 28.44 -22.25 4.73
C LEU A 570 28.86 -21.09 5.64
N HIS A 571 30.16 -20.80 5.67
CA HIS A 571 30.73 -19.65 6.36
C HIS A 571 31.42 -18.73 5.34
N LEU A 572 31.20 -17.44 5.49
CA LEU A 572 31.71 -16.38 4.64
C LEU A 572 32.58 -15.41 5.47
N GLY A 573 33.73 -15.05 4.92
CA GLY A 573 34.57 -13.98 5.40
C GLY A 573 34.28 -12.70 4.62
N VAL A 574 34.16 -11.58 5.33
CA VAL A 574 34.06 -10.24 4.74
C VAL A 574 35.10 -9.34 5.39
N SER A 575 35.94 -8.69 4.59
CA SER A 575 36.91 -7.68 5.07
C SER A 575 36.90 -6.44 4.20
N GLU A 576 37.52 -5.37 4.70
CA GLU A 576 37.49 -4.04 4.09
C GLU A 576 36.07 -3.46 3.92
N LEU A 577 35.09 -4.04 4.61
CA LEU A 577 33.74 -3.49 4.68
C LEU A 577 33.74 -2.25 5.57
N ARG A 578 33.46 -1.10 4.98
CA ARG A 578 33.40 0.21 5.68
C ARG A 578 31.99 0.70 5.94
N GLY A 579 30.99 -0.09 5.59
CA GLY A 579 29.58 0.22 5.86
C GLY A 579 28.82 -1.00 6.33
N ARG A 580 27.52 -1.04 6.06
CA ARG A 580 26.63 -2.09 6.58
C ARG A 580 26.42 -3.21 5.55
N LEU A 581 26.19 -4.42 6.04
CA LEU A 581 25.89 -5.63 5.28
C LEU A 581 24.52 -6.17 5.74
N TRP A 582 23.73 -6.68 4.80
CA TRP A 582 22.42 -7.26 5.03
C TRP A 582 22.26 -8.56 4.25
N GLY A 583 21.47 -9.50 4.79
CA GLY A 583 21.19 -10.80 4.16
C GLY A 583 22.07 -11.95 4.67
N LEU A 584 22.91 -11.73 5.68
CA LEU A 584 23.67 -12.75 6.41
C LEU A 584 23.53 -12.53 7.92
N ASP A 585 23.65 -13.61 8.69
CA ASP A 585 23.73 -13.58 10.16
C ASP A 585 25.20 -13.51 10.61
N GLU A 586 25.50 -12.72 11.65
CA GLU A 586 26.84 -12.70 12.25
C GLU A 586 27.13 -14.00 13.00
N ALA A 587 28.34 -14.52 12.83
CA ALA A 587 28.86 -15.70 13.52
C ALA A 587 30.24 -15.41 14.11
N ARG A 588 30.68 -16.26 15.05
CA ARG A 588 31.97 -16.10 15.77
C ARG A 588 33.18 -15.87 14.86
N TYR A 589 33.16 -16.38 13.63
CA TYR A 589 34.26 -16.30 12.66
C TYR A 589 33.80 -15.79 11.28
N GLY A 590 32.94 -14.77 11.25
CA GLY A 590 32.48 -14.12 10.01
C GLY A 590 30.97 -14.11 9.90
N TYR A 591 30.45 -14.53 8.76
CA TYR A 591 29.03 -14.49 8.43
C TYR A 591 28.52 -15.85 7.98
N VAL A 592 27.25 -16.14 8.25
CA VAL A 592 26.56 -17.35 7.80
C VAL A 592 25.26 -17.00 7.09
N PRO A 593 24.73 -17.87 6.20
CA PRO A 593 23.40 -17.71 5.66
C PRO A 593 22.36 -17.63 6.80
N PRO A 594 21.24 -16.90 6.59
CA PRO A 594 20.17 -16.83 7.57
C PRO A 594 19.66 -18.23 7.98
N LYS A 595 19.21 -18.38 9.23
CA LYS A 595 18.71 -19.69 9.76
C LYS A 595 17.67 -20.41 8.88
N TRP A 596 16.89 -19.66 8.08
CA TRP A 596 15.89 -20.22 7.16
C TRP A 596 16.48 -20.80 5.86
N LEU A 597 17.76 -20.54 5.56
CA LEU A 597 18.51 -21.13 4.46
C LEU A 597 19.67 -22.01 4.97
N PRO A 598 19.37 -23.17 5.59
CA PRO A 598 20.40 -24.00 6.23
C PRO A 598 21.32 -24.74 5.24
N ALA A 599 21.01 -24.73 3.95
CA ALA A 599 21.76 -25.40 2.90
C ALA A 599 21.57 -24.74 1.52
N LEU A 600 22.56 -24.89 0.64
CA LEU A 600 22.50 -24.51 -0.77
C LEU A 600 22.63 -25.77 -1.64
N ARG A 601 21.59 -26.13 -2.40
CA ARG A 601 21.65 -27.28 -3.33
C ARG A 601 22.52 -26.95 -4.54
N ALA A 602 22.85 -27.99 -5.32
CA ALA A 602 23.61 -27.82 -6.55
C ALA A 602 22.89 -26.82 -7.49
N GLY A 603 23.61 -25.78 -7.93
CA GLY A 603 23.10 -24.70 -8.79
C GLY A 603 22.36 -23.57 -8.06
N GLU A 604 22.02 -23.72 -6.78
CA GLU A 604 21.34 -22.67 -6.01
C GLU A 604 22.32 -21.55 -5.61
N SER A 605 21.76 -20.37 -5.36
CA SER A 605 22.53 -19.19 -4.97
C SER A 605 21.91 -18.49 -3.77
N LEU A 606 22.76 -18.05 -2.86
CA LEU A 606 22.44 -17.08 -1.82
C LEU A 606 22.77 -15.68 -2.34
N ARG A 607 21.92 -14.70 -2.03
CA ARG A 607 22.21 -13.29 -2.31
C ARG A 607 22.18 -12.46 -1.03
N PHE A 608 23.17 -11.61 -0.88
CA PHE A 608 23.24 -10.62 0.19
C PHE A 608 23.76 -9.30 -0.38
N VAL A 609 23.63 -8.21 0.39
CA VAL A 609 23.97 -6.87 -0.08
C VAL A 609 24.78 -6.14 0.97
N TYR A 610 25.68 -5.26 0.53
CA TYR A 610 26.33 -4.33 1.43
C TYR A 610 26.44 -2.95 0.78
N VAL A 611 26.52 -1.93 1.62
CA VAL A 611 26.66 -0.53 1.22
C VAL A 611 27.88 0.01 1.93
N GLN A 612 28.78 0.66 1.19
CA GLN A 612 29.95 1.28 1.80
C GLN A 612 30.36 2.57 1.10
N PRO A 613 31.07 3.47 1.81
CA PRO A 613 31.66 4.67 1.21
C PRO A 613 32.84 4.30 0.30
N GLY A 614 32.93 4.97 -0.85
CA GLY A 614 33.99 4.79 -1.84
C GLY A 614 33.62 3.85 -3.01
N THR A 615 34.59 3.62 -3.90
CA THR A 615 34.42 2.85 -5.15
C THR A 615 35.00 1.45 -5.10
N THR A 616 35.77 1.12 -4.07
CA THR A 616 36.36 -0.21 -3.87
C THR A 616 35.31 -1.15 -3.27
N PRO A 617 35.09 -2.36 -3.80
CA PRO A 617 34.24 -3.38 -3.18
C PRO A 617 34.90 -3.95 -1.90
N ALA A 618 34.09 -4.56 -1.03
CA ALA A 618 34.61 -5.34 0.10
C ALA A 618 35.17 -6.67 -0.40
N ASN A 619 36.12 -7.23 0.35
CA ASN A 619 36.62 -8.57 0.06
C ASN A 619 35.62 -9.58 0.64
N VAL A 620 35.11 -10.47 -0.20
CA VAL A 620 34.21 -11.56 0.23
C VAL A 620 34.82 -12.88 -0.21
N TRP A 621 34.95 -13.84 0.71
CA TRP A 621 35.45 -15.18 0.42
C TRP A 621 34.76 -16.24 1.28
N VAL A 622 34.89 -17.51 0.88
CA VAL A 622 34.39 -18.64 1.67
C VAL A 622 35.42 -19.02 2.73
N THR A 623 34.99 -19.10 3.99
CA THR A 623 35.85 -19.54 5.11
C THR A 623 35.63 -21.00 5.49
N GLY A 624 34.48 -21.59 5.16
CA GLY A 624 34.21 -23.02 5.38
C GLY A 624 32.86 -23.47 4.85
N TYR A 625 32.72 -24.78 4.59
CA TYR A 625 31.47 -25.44 4.24
C TYR A 625 31.60 -26.97 4.34
N LYS A 626 30.46 -27.68 4.38
CA LYS A 626 30.37 -29.14 4.25
C LYS A 626 29.64 -29.52 2.96
N LEU A 627 30.21 -30.44 2.18
CA LEU A 627 29.52 -31.06 1.04
C LEU A 627 28.89 -32.38 1.46
N VAL A 628 27.57 -32.45 1.29
CA VAL A 628 26.75 -33.63 1.62
C VAL A 628 26.20 -34.25 0.35
#